data_AF-A0AAV1CXR7-F1
#
_entry.id   AF-A0AAV1CXR7-F1
#
_cell.length_a   1.000
_cell.length_b   1.000
_cell.length_c   1.000
_cell.angle_alpha   90.00
_cell.angle_beta   90.00
_cell.angle_gamma   90.00
#
_symmetry.space_group_name_H-M   'P 1'
#
loop_
_entity.id
_entity.type
_entity.pdbx_description
1 polymer ?
#
loop_
_entity_poly.entity_id
_entity_poly.type
_entity_poly.pdbx_seq_one_letter_code
_entity_poly.pdbx_strand_id
1 'polypeptide(L)'
;MTILIEQQPDLVFPIEGKTIPHETNELILDGGFVMPKQTPNGGFEAPEINAFGNDFRNYNAETERQKSVEEFYRLQHINQTYDFVKRMREEYKKLDKAEMSIWECCVLLNEVVDDSDPDLDEPQIEHLLQTAEAIRKDYPNEDWLHLTALIHDLGKVLCLPAFGGLPQWAVVGDTFPLGCAFDESIVHHKYFKQNPDIKNPAYSTKNGVYEEGCGLENVVMSWGHDDYMYLVAKENGTTLPPAALFVIRYHSFYPLHREGKYTHLMNEEDRECFKWLQIFK
;
A
#
# COMPACT_ATOMS: atom_id res chain seq x y z
N MET A 1 -11.11 28.16 -30.16
CA MET A 1 -12.20 29.10 -29.84
C MET A 1 -12.10 29.33 -28.34
N THR A 2 -11.55 30.48 -27.95
CA THR A 2 -11.12 30.76 -26.57
C THR A 2 -12.30 31.37 -25.82
N ILE A 3 -12.72 30.75 -24.71
CA ILE A 3 -13.77 31.28 -23.84
C ILE A 3 -13.08 32.10 -22.74
N LEU A 4 -13.36 33.40 -22.72
CA LEU A 4 -12.99 34.34 -21.67
C LEU A 4 -14.04 34.25 -20.56
N ILE A 5 -13.61 34.09 -19.31
CA ILE A 5 -14.48 34.17 -18.12
C ILE A 5 -14.30 35.57 -17.53
N GLU A 6 -15.40 36.32 -17.45
CA GLU A 6 -15.44 37.65 -16.82
C GLU A 6 -15.31 37.53 -15.29
N GLN A 7 -14.41 38.32 -14.70
CA GLN A 7 -14.26 38.46 -13.25
C GLN A 7 -15.40 39.33 -12.67
N GLN A 8 -16.06 38.85 -11.62
CA GLN A 8 -17.00 39.64 -10.82
C GLN A 8 -16.25 40.64 -9.90
N PRO A 9 -16.83 41.81 -9.59
CA PRO A 9 -16.16 42.85 -8.81
C PRO A 9 -16.13 42.59 -7.29
N ASP A 10 -15.02 43.02 -6.68
CA ASP A 10 -14.70 42.93 -5.26
C ASP A 10 -15.75 43.60 -4.35
N LEU A 11 -16.23 42.85 -3.36
CA LEU A 11 -17.01 43.36 -2.23
C LEU A 11 -16.04 43.85 -1.14
N VAL A 12 -15.81 45.17 -1.11
CA VAL A 12 -15.05 45.85 -0.05
C VAL A 12 -16.00 46.21 1.10
N PHE A 13 -15.73 45.69 2.31
CA PHE A 13 -16.33 46.18 3.55
C PHE A 13 -15.31 47.00 4.36
N PRO A 14 -15.69 48.13 4.98
CA PRO A 14 -14.77 49.01 5.68
C PRO A 14 -14.40 48.45 7.06
N ILE A 15 -13.10 48.36 7.36
CA ILE A 15 -12.60 48.01 8.70
C ILE A 15 -12.16 49.31 9.39
N GLU A 16 -12.95 49.77 10.36
CA GLU A 16 -12.51 50.74 11.37
C GLU A 16 -11.62 50.05 12.41
N GLY A 17 -10.44 50.62 12.66
CA GLY A 17 -9.45 50.07 13.58
C GLY A 17 -9.87 50.20 15.05
N LYS A 18 -9.98 49.06 15.74
CA LYS A 18 -9.81 48.96 17.20
C LYS A 18 -9.00 47.70 17.52
N THR A 19 -7.81 47.90 18.07
CA THR A 19 -6.97 46.87 18.68
C THR A 19 -7.64 46.33 19.94
N ILE A 20 -7.98 45.04 19.94
CA ILE A 20 -8.44 44.28 21.11
C ILE A 20 -7.37 43.22 21.40
N PRO A 21 -6.94 43.01 22.67
CA PRO A 21 -5.88 42.05 22.98
C PRO A 21 -6.35 40.62 22.73
N HIS A 22 -5.55 39.83 22.01
CA HIS A 22 -5.74 38.39 21.85
C HIS A 22 -5.31 37.67 23.13
N GLU A 23 -6.26 37.27 23.97
CA GLU A 23 -6.06 36.17 24.90
C GLU A 23 -6.43 34.86 24.16
N THR A 24 -5.41 34.12 23.75
CA THR A 24 -5.56 32.74 23.29
C THR A 24 -5.80 31.85 24.51
N ASN A 25 -7.06 31.49 24.76
CA ASN A 25 -7.37 30.31 25.57
C ASN A 25 -7.00 29.07 24.74
N GLU A 26 -5.77 28.61 24.91
CA GLU A 26 -5.33 27.29 24.51
C GLU A 26 -6.19 26.24 25.22
N LEU A 27 -6.95 25.47 24.45
CA LEU A 27 -7.46 24.18 24.90
C LEU A 27 -6.24 23.24 25.00
N ILE A 28 -5.73 23.09 26.22
CA ILE A 28 -4.69 22.12 26.55
C ILE A 28 -5.31 20.73 26.40
N LEU A 29 -4.99 20.05 25.29
CA LEU A 29 -5.20 18.61 25.14
C LEU A 29 -4.03 17.91 25.83
N ASP A 30 -4.30 17.32 26.99
CA ASP A 30 -3.34 16.68 27.88
C ASP A 30 -2.98 15.26 27.39
N GLY A 31 -2.57 15.16 26.13
CA GLY A 31 -2.12 13.92 25.48
C GLY A 31 -0.94 14.24 24.57
N GLY A 32 0.28 14.09 25.11
CA GLY A 32 1.52 14.46 24.42
C GLY A 32 1.67 13.77 23.06
N PHE A 33 1.46 14.53 21.99
CA PHE A 33 1.87 14.14 20.65
C PHE A 33 3.40 14.24 20.58
N VAL A 34 4.08 13.10 20.48
CA VAL A 34 5.52 13.08 20.23
C VAL A 34 5.74 13.52 18.78
N MET A 35 6.24 14.74 18.59
CA MET A 35 6.66 15.20 17.27
C MET A 35 7.89 14.38 16.82
N PRO A 36 7.87 13.76 15.62
CA PRO A 36 9.05 13.08 15.12
C PRO A 36 10.21 14.07 14.96
N LYS A 37 11.40 13.64 15.37
CA LYS A 37 12.63 14.44 15.22
C LYS A 37 13.05 14.42 13.76
N GLN A 38 13.14 15.60 13.15
CA GLN A 38 13.79 15.74 11.84
C GLN A 38 15.28 15.40 11.97
N THR A 39 15.77 14.47 11.17
CA THR A 39 17.20 14.20 11.05
C THR A 39 17.88 15.29 10.20
N PRO A 40 19.18 15.55 10.37
CA PRO A 40 19.92 16.54 9.57
C PRO A 40 19.91 16.26 8.05
N ASN A 41 19.53 15.04 7.65
CA ASN A 41 19.50 14.58 6.26
C ASN A 41 18.10 14.57 5.62
N GLY A 42 17.08 15.14 6.27
CA GLY A 42 15.75 15.31 5.68
C GLY A 42 14.97 14.01 5.46
N GLY A 43 15.40 12.88 6.04
CA GLY A 43 14.63 11.65 6.07
C GLY A 43 13.57 11.69 7.18
N PHE A 44 12.33 11.37 6.81
CA PHE A 44 11.27 11.04 7.76
C PHE A 44 11.60 9.71 8.43
N GLU A 45 11.74 9.68 9.76
CA GLU A 45 11.72 8.43 10.51
C GLU A 45 10.26 8.05 10.73
N ALA A 46 9.84 6.92 10.13
CA ALA A 46 8.53 6.35 10.42
C ALA A 46 8.39 6.16 11.94
N PRO A 47 7.28 6.62 12.54
CA PRO A 47 7.13 6.54 13.99
C PRO A 47 7.13 5.07 14.43
N GLU A 48 7.91 4.75 15.47
CA GLU A 48 7.92 3.40 16.08
C GLU A 48 6.52 3.00 16.61
N ILE A 49 5.65 3.99 16.78
CA ILE A 49 4.37 3.93 17.47
C ILE A 49 3.27 4.45 16.53
N ASN A 50 2.20 3.68 16.35
CA ASN A 50 1.04 4.07 15.56
C ASN A 50 0.23 5.22 16.22
N ALA A 51 -0.79 5.73 15.53
CA ALA A 51 -1.64 6.82 16.02
C ALA A 51 -2.37 6.51 17.36
N PHE A 52 -2.39 5.24 17.78
CA PHE A 52 -3.02 4.75 18.99
C PHE A 52 -2.05 4.51 20.16
N GLY A 53 -0.76 4.83 19.99
CA GLY A 53 0.23 4.67 21.06
C GLY A 53 0.79 3.25 21.19
N ASN A 54 0.54 2.36 20.22
CA ASN A 54 1.07 1.00 20.18
C ASN A 54 2.18 0.87 19.14
N ASP A 55 3.08 -0.10 19.30
CA ASP A 55 4.09 -0.42 18.27
C ASP A 55 3.40 -0.65 16.90
N PHE A 56 3.87 0.06 15.88
CA PHE A 56 3.31 -0.05 14.53
C PHE A 56 3.44 -1.49 13.99
N ARG A 57 2.32 -2.06 13.50
CA ARG A 57 2.24 -3.43 12.98
C ARG A 57 2.66 -4.50 13.97
N ASN A 58 2.19 -4.41 15.22
CA ASN A 58 2.45 -5.40 16.25
C ASN A 58 1.46 -6.58 16.21
N TYR A 59 1.83 -7.64 15.48
CA TYR A 59 1.05 -8.89 15.41
C TYR A 59 1.03 -9.71 16.71
N ASN A 60 1.86 -9.36 17.70
CA ASN A 60 1.95 -10.06 18.97
C ASN A 60 1.20 -9.35 20.11
N ALA A 61 0.70 -8.12 19.87
CA ALA A 61 -0.09 -7.40 20.85
C ALA A 61 -1.44 -8.11 21.09
N GLU A 62 -1.85 -8.22 22.35
CA GLU A 62 -3.17 -8.76 22.73
C GLU A 62 -4.26 -7.71 22.43
N THR A 63 -4.61 -7.54 21.15
CA THR A 63 -5.69 -6.64 20.69
C THR A 63 -6.93 -7.44 20.28
N GLU A 64 -8.10 -6.78 20.22
CA GLU A 64 -9.34 -7.43 19.76
C GLU A 64 -9.22 -7.95 18.31
N ARG A 65 -8.43 -7.27 17.47
CA ARG A 65 -8.16 -7.62 16.06
C ARG A 65 -7.10 -8.73 15.88
N GLN A 66 -6.31 -9.07 16.90
CA GLN A 66 -5.20 -10.03 16.74
C GLN A 66 -5.64 -11.38 16.16
N LYS A 67 -6.78 -11.91 16.64
CA LYS A 67 -7.30 -13.21 16.18
C LYS A 67 -7.81 -13.15 14.74
N SER A 68 -8.44 -12.05 14.32
CA SER A 68 -8.92 -11.90 12.95
C SER A 68 -7.76 -11.74 11.98
N VAL A 69 -6.73 -10.95 12.33
CA VAL A 69 -5.52 -10.77 11.53
C VAL A 69 -4.71 -12.08 11.42
N GLU A 70 -4.56 -12.84 12.50
CA GLU A 70 -3.87 -14.14 12.44
C GLU A 70 -4.63 -15.15 11.57
N GLU A 71 -5.96 -15.20 11.68
CA GLU A 71 -6.80 -16.07 10.84
C GLU A 71 -6.76 -15.64 9.37
N PHE A 72 -6.75 -14.33 9.10
CA PHE A 72 -6.55 -13.77 7.76
C PHE A 72 -5.26 -14.29 7.13
N TYR A 73 -4.12 -14.13 7.83
CA TYR A 73 -2.82 -14.56 7.30
C TYR A 73 -2.73 -16.08 7.22
N ARG A 74 -3.36 -16.81 8.14
CA ARG A 74 -3.48 -18.27 8.02
C ARG A 74 -4.17 -18.66 6.71
N LEU A 75 -5.30 -18.04 6.38
CA LEU A 75 -6.02 -18.32 5.13
C LEU A 75 -5.21 -17.89 3.90
N GLN A 76 -4.56 -16.72 3.94
CA GLN A 76 -3.70 -16.24 2.87
C GLN A 76 -2.57 -17.25 2.58
N HIS A 77 -1.78 -17.61 3.60
CA HIS A 77 -0.63 -18.51 3.43
C HIS A 77 -1.02 -19.92 3.01
N ILE A 78 -2.23 -20.39 3.31
CA ILE A 78 -2.69 -21.72 2.87
C ILE A 78 -3.14 -21.70 1.40
N ASN A 79 -3.83 -20.64 0.98
CA ASN A 79 -4.57 -20.64 -0.29
C ASN A 79 -3.86 -19.90 -1.43
N GLN A 80 -2.92 -18.98 -1.13
CA GLN A 80 -2.05 -18.39 -2.14
C GLN A 80 -1.07 -19.46 -2.64
N THR A 81 -1.35 -20.00 -3.83
CA THR A 81 -0.50 -20.97 -4.52
C THR A 81 -0.07 -20.41 -5.87
N TYR A 82 1.06 -20.90 -6.38
CA TYR A 82 1.60 -20.50 -7.67
C TYR A 82 0.56 -20.64 -8.79
N ASP A 83 -0.21 -21.74 -8.79
CA ASP A 83 -1.28 -21.98 -9.75
C ASP A 83 -2.51 -21.09 -9.53
N PHE A 84 -2.87 -20.82 -8.28
CA PHE A 84 -3.95 -19.88 -7.96
C PHE A 84 -3.64 -18.50 -8.53
N VAL A 85 -2.46 -17.95 -8.21
CA VAL A 85 -2.07 -16.61 -8.66
C VAL A 85 -1.99 -16.51 -10.17
N LYS A 86 -1.45 -17.53 -10.87
CA LYS A 86 -1.44 -17.52 -12.33
C LYS A 86 -2.84 -17.38 -12.93
N ARG A 87 -3.82 -18.13 -12.40
CA ARG A 87 -5.22 -18.00 -12.83
C ARG A 87 -5.82 -16.64 -12.52
N MET A 88 -5.56 -16.11 -11.32
CA MET A 88 -6.04 -14.77 -10.95
C MET A 88 -5.49 -13.70 -11.89
N ARG A 89 -4.18 -13.75 -12.15
CA ARG A 89 -3.53 -12.81 -13.07
C ARG A 89 -4.09 -12.92 -14.50
N GLU A 90 -4.33 -14.13 -14.99
CA GLU A 90 -4.97 -14.35 -16.30
C GLU A 90 -6.41 -13.82 -16.37
N GLU A 91 -7.18 -13.99 -15.29
CA GLU A 91 -8.54 -13.51 -15.22
C GLU A 91 -8.60 -11.98 -15.20
N TYR A 92 -7.84 -11.37 -14.29
CA TYR A 92 -7.96 -9.94 -13.98
C TYR A 92 -7.16 -9.04 -14.92
N LYS A 93 -6.18 -9.58 -15.67
CA LYS A 93 -5.48 -8.82 -16.73
C LYS A 93 -6.42 -8.34 -17.85
N LYS A 94 -7.62 -8.93 -17.97
CA LYS A 94 -8.62 -8.53 -18.98
C LYS A 94 -9.20 -7.13 -18.74
N LEU A 95 -9.16 -6.65 -17.48
CA LEU A 95 -9.72 -5.36 -17.06
C LEU A 95 -11.17 -5.13 -17.53
N ASP A 96 -12.01 -6.17 -17.43
CA ASP A 96 -13.38 -6.20 -17.94
C ASP A 96 -14.44 -6.02 -16.84
N LYS A 97 -14.03 -5.55 -15.65
CA LYS A 97 -14.92 -5.43 -14.47
C LYS A 97 -15.71 -4.12 -14.46
N ALA A 98 -15.05 -2.99 -14.76
CA ALA A 98 -15.68 -1.68 -14.75
C ALA A 98 -14.82 -0.63 -15.50
N GLU A 99 -15.46 0.45 -15.95
CA GLU A 99 -14.81 1.66 -16.46
C GLU A 99 -15.18 2.82 -15.54
N MET A 100 -14.17 3.49 -14.97
CA MET A 100 -14.36 4.60 -14.04
C MET A 100 -13.08 5.45 -13.91
N SER A 101 -13.25 6.66 -13.40
CA SER A 101 -12.15 7.54 -13.01
C SER A 101 -11.50 7.09 -11.69
N ILE A 102 -10.29 7.60 -11.43
CA ILE A 102 -9.57 7.40 -10.17
C ILE A 102 -10.42 7.85 -8.97
N TRP A 103 -11.08 9.01 -9.07
CA TRP A 103 -11.88 9.55 -7.96
C TRP A 103 -13.12 8.70 -7.67
N GLU A 104 -13.80 8.19 -8.70
CA GLU A 104 -14.91 7.24 -8.50
C GLU A 104 -14.43 5.97 -7.79
N CYS A 105 -13.25 5.46 -8.15
CA CYS A 105 -12.63 4.34 -7.46
C CYS A 105 -12.32 4.64 -5.98
N CYS A 106 -11.76 5.81 -5.68
CA CYS A 106 -11.53 6.26 -4.30
C CYS A 106 -12.84 6.28 -3.48
N VAL A 107 -13.93 6.78 -4.07
CA VAL A 107 -15.24 6.86 -3.40
C VAL A 107 -15.83 5.46 -3.16
N LEU A 108 -15.65 4.51 -4.09
CA LEU A 108 -16.11 3.13 -3.92
C LEU A 108 -15.44 2.42 -2.74
N LEU A 109 -14.18 2.74 -2.45
CA LEU A 109 -13.45 2.13 -1.34
C LEU A 109 -13.91 2.57 0.05
N ASN A 110 -14.83 3.55 0.16
CA ASN A 110 -15.49 3.85 1.42
C ASN A 110 -16.26 2.64 2.00
N GLU A 111 -16.61 1.66 1.16
CA GLU A 111 -17.31 0.45 1.57
C GLU A 111 -16.37 -0.68 2.02
N VAL A 112 -15.05 -0.46 1.99
CA VAL A 112 -14.03 -1.48 2.29
C VAL A 112 -13.27 -1.11 3.57
N VAL A 113 -13.23 -2.05 4.52
CA VAL A 113 -12.38 -2.02 5.71
C VAL A 113 -11.36 -3.17 5.59
N ASP A 114 -10.08 -2.87 5.82
CA ASP A 114 -8.98 -3.84 5.67
C ASP A 114 -8.88 -4.75 6.91
N ASP A 115 -9.11 -6.05 6.73
CA ASP A 115 -9.05 -7.05 7.81
C ASP A 115 -7.62 -7.49 8.15
N SER A 116 -6.63 -7.14 7.32
CA SER A 116 -5.23 -7.50 7.53
C SER A 116 -4.45 -6.48 8.35
N ASP A 117 -4.97 -5.25 8.43
CA ASP A 117 -4.34 -4.13 9.11
C ASP A 117 -4.61 -4.19 10.64
N PRO A 118 -3.57 -4.36 11.47
CA PRO A 118 -3.73 -4.31 12.92
C PRO A 118 -3.93 -2.88 13.46
N ASP A 119 -3.69 -1.86 12.63
CA ASP A 119 -3.58 -0.45 13.02
C ASP A 119 -4.75 0.42 12.49
N LEU A 120 -5.49 0.01 11.44
CA LEU A 120 -6.50 0.85 10.79
C LEU A 120 -7.95 0.35 10.97
N ASP A 121 -8.84 1.23 11.43
CA ASP A 121 -10.32 1.06 11.46
C ASP A 121 -11.06 2.13 10.62
N GLU A 122 -10.31 2.98 9.91
CA GLU A 122 -10.83 4.11 9.11
C GLU A 122 -11.24 3.67 7.69
N PRO A 123 -12.19 4.40 7.05
CA PRO A 123 -12.50 4.19 5.64
C PRO A 123 -11.26 4.35 4.77
N GLN A 124 -11.10 3.48 3.78
CA GLN A 124 -9.92 3.42 2.94
C GLN A 124 -9.60 4.75 2.22
N ILE A 125 -10.60 5.60 1.90
CA ILE A 125 -10.34 6.91 1.28
C ILE A 125 -9.52 7.84 2.19
N GLU A 126 -9.71 7.76 3.51
CA GLU A 126 -9.01 8.61 4.48
C GLU A 126 -7.53 8.23 4.47
N HIS A 127 -7.21 6.94 4.51
CA HIS A 127 -5.85 6.41 4.36
C HIS A 127 -5.18 6.88 3.05
N LEU A 128 -5.89 6.83 1.92
CA LEU A 128 -5.35 7.27 0.63
C LEU A 128 -4.97 8.76 0.66
N LEU A 129 -5.85 9.61 1.22
CA LEU A 129 -5.63 11.05 1.31
C LEU A 129 -4.54 11.39 2.34
N GLN A 130 -4.52 10.71 3.49
CA GLN A 130 -3.47 10.87 4.51
C GLN A 130 -2.09 10.54 3.92
N THR A 131 -1.97 9.41 3.23
CA THR A 131 -0.72 8.98 2.59
C THR A 131 -0.29 9.99 1.52
N ALA A 132 -1.21 10.42 0.64
CA ALA A 132 -0.91 11.38 -0.40
C ALA A 132 -0.47 12.75 0.15
N GLU A 133 -1.15 13.27 1.17
CA GLU A 133 -0.81 14.56 1.78
C GLU A 133 0.49 14.52 2.58
N ALA A 134 0.81 13.39 3.24
CA ALA A 134 2.08 13.19 3.92
C ALA A 134 3.25 13.27 2.92
N ILE A 135 3.18 12.50 1.82
CA ILE A 135 4.20 12.56 0.77
C ILE A 135 4.24 13.95 0.13
N ARG A 136 3.10 14.58 -0.14
CA ARG A 136 3.06 15.94 -0.72
C ARG A 136 3.80 16.96 0.14
N LYS A 137 3.70 16.83 1.47
CA LYS A 137 4.39 17.69 2.42
C LYS A 137 5.90 17.46 2.45
N ASP A 138 6.33 16.20 2.46
CA ASP A 138 7.75 15.85 2.64
C ASP A 138 8.54 15.89 1.31
N TYR A 139 7.87 15.61 0.18
CA TYR A 139 8.45 15.58 -1.16
C TYR A 139 7.69 16.50 -2.14
N PRO A 140 7.64 17.82 -1.92
CA PRO A 140 6.74 18.73 -2.65
C PRO A 140 6.99 18.83 -4.17
N ASN A 141 8.16 18.39 -4.65
CA ASN A 141 8.52 18.43 -6.06
C ASN A 141 8.32 17.08 -6.80
N GLU A 142 7.88 16.03 -6.09
CA GLU A 142 7.68 14.68 -6.65
C GLU A 142 6.17 14.41 -6.84
N ASP A 143 5.53 15.17 -7.71
CA ASP A 143 4.08 15.11 -7.96
C ASP A 143 3.56 13.71 -8.34
N TRP A 144 4.35 12.96 -9.12
CA TRP A 144 4.05 11.57 -9.46
C TRP A 144 3.99 10.66 -8.22
N LEU A 145 4.76 10.95 -7.17
CA LEU A 145 4.77 10.17 -5.93
C LEU A 145 3.54 10.49 -5.08
N HIS A 146 3.03 11.74 -5.13
CA HIS A 146 1.77 12.12 -4.47
C HIS A 146 0.61 11.33 -5.08
N LEU A 147 0.57 11.27 -6.42
CA LEU A 147 -0.44 10.48 -7.12
C LEU A 147 -0.27 8.98 -6.85
N THR A 148 0.97 8.48 -6.80
CA THR A 148 1.26 7.09 -6.45
C THR A 148 0.68 6.74 -5.08
N ALA A 149 0.86 7.61 -4.07
CA ALA A 149 0.23 7.45 -2.76
C ALA A 149 -1.29 7.52 -2.80
N LEU A 150 -1.89 8.38 -3.61
CA LEU A 150 -3.35 8.40 -3.72
C LEU A 150 -3.92 7.09 -4.31
N ILE A 151 -3.17 6.41 -5.19
CA ILE A 151 -3.70 5.28 -5.96
C ILE A 151 -3.22 3.90 -5.51
N HIS A 152 -2.20 3.81 -4.65
CA HIS A 152 -1.52 2.54 -4.33
C HIS A 152 -2.48 1.41 -3.92
N ASP A 153 -3.47 1.76 -3.09
CA ASP A 153 -4.42 0.83 -2.51
C ASP A 153 -5.72 0.67 -3.33
N LEU A 154 -5.82 1.30 -4.52
CA LEU A 154 -7.05 1.22 -5.31
C LEU A 154 -7.38 -0.20 -5.80
N GLY A 155 -6.40 -1.11 -5.78
CA GLY A 155 -6.66 -2.51 -6.09
C GLY A 155 -7.56 -3.23 -5.07
N LYS A 156 -7.82 -2.62 -3.90
CA LYS A 156 -8.73 -3.17 -2.88
C LYS A 156 -10.19 -3.27 -3.35
N VAL A 157 -10.54 -2.65 -4.48
CA VAL A 157 -11.87 -2.81 -5.10
C VAL A 157 -12.20 -4.26 -5.43
N LEU A 158 -11.21 -5.16 -5.51
CA LEU A 158 -11.40 -6.60 -5.67
C LEU A 158 -12.29 -7.22 -4.57
N CYS A 159 -12.37 -6.60 -3.38
CA CYS A 159 -13.29 -7.01 -2.31
C CYS A 159 -14.77 -6.75 -2.66
N LEU A 160 -15.05 -5.86 -3.61
CA LEU A 160 -16.41 -5.47 -3.96
C LEU A 160 -17.04 -6.48 -4.93
N PRO A 161 -18.36 -6.77 -4.82
CA PRO A 161 -19.04 -7.71 -5.69
C PRO A 161 -18.87 -7.44 -7.19
N ALA A 162 -18.85 -6.16 -7.59
CA ALA A 162 -18.67 -5.75 -8.99
C ALA A 162 -17.32 -6.16 -9.59
N PHE A 163 -16.31 -6.40 -8.75
CA PHE A 163 -14.96 -6.80 -9.15
C PHE A 163 -14.66 -8.27 -8.83
N GLY A 164 -15.67 -9.03 -8.40
CA GLY A 164 -15.56 -10.46 -8.10
C GLY A 164 -15.80 -10.81 -6.63
N GLY A 165 -15.83 -9.82 -5.72
CA GLY A 165 -16.10 -10.05 -4.30
C GLY A 165 -15.11 -11.04 -3.69
N LEU A 166 -13.83 -10.87 -4.01
CA LEU A 166 -12.79 -11.79 -3.55
C LEU A 166 -12.70 -11.76 -2.01
N PRO A 167 -12.39 -12.90 -1.37
CA PRO A 167 -12.11 -12.88 0.06
C PRO A 167 -10.89 -12.00 0.33
N GLN A 168 -10.88 -11.27 1.45
CA GLN A 168 -9.82 -10.32 1.76
C GLN A 168 -8.40 -10.92 1.69
N TRP A 169 -8.22 -12.19 2.06
CA TRP A 169 -6.91 -12.87 1.98
C TRP A 169 -6.34 -12.96 0.55
N ALA A 170 -7.19 -12.81 -0.47
CA ALA A 170 -6.81 -12.75 -1.89
C ALA A 170 -6.76 -11.32 -2.44
N VAL A 171 -6.80 -10.30 -1.56
CA VAL A 171 -6.83 -8.88 -1.94
C VAL A 171 -5.82 -8.07 -1.14
N VAL A 172 -5.89 -8.09 0.19
CA VAL A 172 -5.07 -7.24 1.08
C VAL A 172 -3.93 -8.02 1.73
N GLY A 173 -3.20 -7.37 2.64
CA GLY A 173 -2.13 -7.96 3.44
C GLY A 173 -0.78 -8.07 2.74
N ASP A 174 0.22 -8.47 3.51
CA ASP A 174 1.59 -8.60 3.04
C ASP A 174 1.72 -9.60 1.89
N THR A 175 2.56 -9.24 0.92
CA THR A 175 2.84 -10.08 -0.23
C THR A 175 4.15 -10.82 -0.10
N PHE A 176 4.23 -11.97 -0.78
CA PHE A 176 5.40 -12.83 -0.78
C PHE A 176 5.53 -13.56 -2.12
N PRO A 177 6.75 -13.95 -2.52
CA PRO A 177 6.96 -14.70 -3.75
C PRO A 177 6.52 -16.14 -3.60
N LEU A 178 5.86 -16.66 -4.63
CA LEU A 178 5.48 -18.06 -4.82
C LEU A 178 6.48 -18.73 -5.76
N GLY A 179 6.50 -20.06 -5.80
CA GLY A 179 7.40 -20.79 -6.71
C GLY A 179 8.85 -20.88 -6.25
N CYS A 180 9.16 -20.39 -5.05
CA CYS A 180 10.41 -20.58 -4.32
C CYS A 180 10.14 -20.79 -2.82
N ALA A 181 11.18 -21.10 -2.05
CA ALA A 181 11.03 -21.36 -0.63
C ALA A 181 10.54 -20.12 0.12
N PHE A 182 9.56 -20.30 1.02
CA PHE A 182 9.06 -19.24 1.89
C PHE A 182 10.08 -18.93 3.01
N ASP A 183 10.63 -17.71 3.01
CA ASP A 183 11.52 -17.21 4.06
C ASP A 183 10.76 -16.96 5.38
N GLU A 184 11.42 -17.23 6.50
CA GLU A 184 10.85 -17.11 7.86
C GLU A 184 10.47 -15.66 8.23
N SER A 185 10.97 -14.67 7.48
CA SER A 185 10.60 -13.27 7.66
C SER A 185 9.16 -12.93 7.23
N ILE A 186 8.47 -13.84 6.53
CA ILE A 186 7.05 -13.65 6.19
C ILE A 186 6.23 -13.77 7.49
N VAL A 187 5.37 -12.78 7.74
CA VAL A 187 4.49 -12.75 8.91
C VAL A 187 3.75 -14.08 9.06
N HIS A 188 3.59 -14.59 10.29
CA HIS A 188 2.93 -15.88 10.56
C HIS A 188 3.38 -17.07 9.68
N HIS A 189 4.67 -17.15 9.32
CA HIS A 189 5.28 -18.20 8.48
C HIS A 189 4.86 -19.65 8.83
N LYS A 190 4.61 -19.92 10.11
CA LYS A 190 4.16 -21.22 10.64
C LYS A 190 2.96 -21.84 9.90
N TYR A 191 2.15 -21.05 9.18
CA TYR A 191 1.00 -21.54 8.43
C TYR A 191 1.33 -22.10 7.03
N PHE A 192 2.49 -21.77 6.45
CA PHE A 192 2.93 -22.33 5.17
C PHE A 192 3.10 -23.85 5.19
N LYS A 193 3.24 -24.47 6.37
CA LYS A 193 3.24 -25.94 6.51
C LYS A 193 1.99 -26.62 5.95
N GLN A 194 0.88 -25.88 5.82
CA GLN A 194 -0.38 -26.34 5.25
C GLN A 194 -0.56 -25.95 3.78
N ASN A 195 0.28 -25.07 3.23
CA ASN A 195 0.24 -24.70 1.82
C ASN A 195 0.63 -25.90 0.95
N PRO A 196 -0.13 -26.27 -0.09
CA PRO A 196 0.21 -27.39 -0.97
C PRO A 196 1.53 -27.20 -1.73
N ASP A 197 1.94 -25.96 -2.02
CA ASP A 197 3.18 -25.65 -2.76
C ASP A 197 4.45 -26.07 -2.00
N ILE A 198 4.40 -26.19 -0.67
CA ILE A 198 5.56 -26.67 0.12
C ILE A 198 5.94 -28.11 -0.22
N LYS A 199 5.02 -28.87 -0.82
CA LYS A 199 5.24 -30.26 -1.25
C LYS A 199 5.81 -30.35 -2.65
N ASN A 200 5.87 -29.25 -3.40
CA ASN A 200 6.43 -29.24 -4.74
C ASN A 200 7.96 -29.13 -4.67
N PRO A 201 8.71 -30.16 -5.11
CA PRO A 201 10.18 -30.14 -5.01
C PRO A 201 10.80 -29.00 -5.83
N ALA A 202 10.16 -28.53 -6.90
CA ALA A 202 10.67 -27.42 -7.71
C ALA A 202 10.67 -26.08 -6.97
N TYR A 203 9.84 -25.93 -5.93
CA TYR A 203 9.73 -24.68 -5.15
C TYR A 203 10.56 -24.72 -3.87
N SER A 204 11.17 -25.86 -3.54
CA SER A 204 11.79 -26.10 -2.22
C SER A 204 13.11 -25.36 -1.98
N THR A 205 13.72 -24.81 -3.02
CA THR A 205 15.01 -24.11 -2.92
C THR A 205 14.83 -22.59 -2.79
N LYS A 206 15.89 -21.90 -2.38
CA LYS A 206 15.92 -20.43 -2.25
C LYS A 206 15.42 -19.69 -3.49
N ASN A 207 15.73 -20.21 -4.69
CA ASN A 207 15.30 -19.59 -5.95
C ASN A 207 14.12 -20.34 -6.57
N GLY A 208 13.87 -21.60 -6.19
CA GLY A 208 12.82 -22.43 -6.76
C GLY A 208 12.89 -22.49 -8.28
N VAL A 209 11.86 -21.98 -8.95
CA VAL A 209 11.77 -21.90 -10.42
C VAL A 209 12.46 -20.67 -11.04
N TYR A 210 13.01 -19.77 -10.23
CA TYR A 210 13.58 -18.51 -10.70
C TYR A 210 15.10 -18.58 -10.90
N GLU A 211 15.58 -17.80 -11.86
CA GLU A 211 17.00 -17.49 -11.98
C GLU A 211 17.39 -16.38 -10.99
N GLU A 212 18.64 -16.40 -10.53
CA GLU A 212 19.17 -15.33 -9.69
C GLU A 212 19.25 -14.02 -10.49
N GLY A 213 18.75 -12.92 -9.92
CA GLY A 213 18.67 -11.63 -10.59
C GLY A 213 17.69 -11.57 -11.76
N CYS A 214 16.70 -12.47 -11.82
CA CYS A 214 15.71 -12.51 -12.91
C CYS A 214 14.82 -11.26 -13.00
N GLY A 215 14.80 -10.42 -11.96
CA GLY A 215 13.92 -9.27 -11.87
C GLY A 215 12.60 -9.63 -11.21
N LEU A 216 12.14 -8.80 -10.27
CA LEU A 216 10.90 -9.03 -9.54
C LEU A 216 9.68 -9.05 -10.45
N GLU A 217 9.78 -8.44 -11.64
CA GLU A 217 8.70 -8.48 -12.62
C GLU A 217 8.39 -9.89 -13.13
N ASN A 218 9.39 -10.78 -13.11
CA ASN A 218 9.31 -12.19 -13.52
C ASN A 218 8.99 -13.14 -12.36
N VAL A 219 8.90 -12.60 -11.14
CA VAL A 219 8.53 -13.34 -9.94
C VAL A 219 7.01 -13.33 -9.78
N VAL A 220 6.43 -14.51 -9.55
CA VAL A 220 5.02 -14.64 -9.21
C VAL A 220 4.85 -14.29 -7.73
N MET A 221 4.32 -13.11 -7.47
CA MET A 221 3.96 -12.64 -6.13
C MET A 221 2.57 -13.15 -5.74
N SER A 222 2.30 -13.38 -4.46
CA SER A 222 0.95 -13.63 -3.95
C SER A 222 -0.04 -12.59 -4.50
N TRP A 223 -1.21 -13.03 -4.95
CA TRP A 223 -2.19 -12.17 -5.62
C TRP A 223 -2.86 -11.21 -4.65
N GLY A 224 -3.01 -9.95 -5.06
CA GLY A 224 -3.67 -8.91 -4.26
C GLY A 224 -3.76 -7.57 -4.98
N HIS A 225 -4.09 -6.53 -4.20
CA HIS A 225 -4.30 -5.17 -4.64
C HIS A 225 -3.07 -4.56 -5.34
N ASP A 226 -1.84 -4.83 -4.86
CA ASP A 226 -0.59 -4.40 -5.49
C ASP A 226 -0.53 -4.78 -6.98
N ASP A 227 -0.66 -6.08 -7.25
CA ASP A 227 -0.45 -6.63 -8.59
C ASP A 227 -1.61 -6.29 -9.52
N TYR A 228 -2.84 -6.26 -8.99
CA TYR A 228 -4.00 -5.80 -9.73
C TYR A 228 -3.90 -4.31 -10.09
N MET A 229 -3.53 -3.45 -9.15
CA MET A 229 -3.41 -2.00 -9.42
C MET A 229 -2.25 -1.71 -10.38
N TYR A 230 -1.14 -2.48 -10.29
CA TYR A 230 -0.08 -2.44 -11.30
C TYR A 230 -0.60 -2.81 -12.70
N LEU A 231 -1.41 -3.86 -12.83
CA LEU A 231 -2.01 -4.24 -14.11
C LEU A 231 -2.96 -3.16 -14.63
N VAL A 232 -3.82 -2.60 -13.76
CA VAL A 232 -4.71 -1.48 -14.12
C VAL A 232 -3.91 -0.31 -14.66
N ALA A 233 -2.86 0.13 -13.96
CA ALA A 233 -2.04 1.26 -14.38
C ALA A 233 -1.31 0.99 -15.70
N LYS A 234 -0.72 -0.21 -15.85
CA LYS A 234 0.05 -0.60 -17.03
C LYS A 234 -0.82 -0.70 -18.28
N GLU A 235 -1.92 -1.44 -18.21
CA GLU A 235 -2.77 -1.72 -19.38
C GLU A 235 -3.64 -0.50 -19.77
N ASN A 236 -3.90 0.44 -18.85
CA ASN A 236 -4.48 1.75 -19.19
C ASN A 236 -3.45 2.75 -19.76
N GLY A 237 -2.19 2.35 -19.94
CA GLY A 237 -1.17 3.19 -20.56
C GLY A 237 -0.78 4.40 -19.73
N THR A 238 -0.64 4.23 -18.41
CA THR A 238 -0.22 5.31 -17.50
C THR A 238 1.08 5.99 -17.95
N THR A 239 1.20 7.29 -17.67
CA THR A 239 2.42 8.08 -17.88
C THR A 239 3.28 8.19 -16.61
N LEU A 240 2.89 7.51 -15.52
CA LEU A 240 3.69 7.45 -14.30
C LEU A 240 5.05 6.78 -14.57
N PRO A 241 6.12 7.21 -13.88
CA PRO A 241 7.46 6.65 -14.08
C PRO A 241 7.53 5.17 -13.63
N PRO A 242 8.52 4.39 -14.10
CA PRO A 242 8.72 3.00 -13.66
C PRO A 242 8.78 2.85 -12.13
N ALA A 243 9.39 3.81 -11.43
CA ALA A 243 9.44 3.84 -9.97
C ALA A 243 8.05 3.85 -9.31
N ALA A 244 7.08 4.57 -9.86
CA ALA A 244 5.70 4.57 -9.36
C ALA A 244 5.05 3.19 -9.50
N LEU A 245 5.22 2.55 -10.65
CA LEU A 245 4.70 1.21 -10.90
C LEU A 245 5.36 0.17 -10.00
N PHE A 246 6.65 0.33 -9.72
CA PHE A 246 7.38 -0.51 -8.77
C PHE A 246 6.84 -0.33 -7.35
N VAL A 247 6.64 0.91 -6.90
CA VAL A 247 6.04 1.20 -5.59
C VAL A 247 4.65 0.55 -5.50
N ILE A 248 3.76 0.79 -6.46
CA ILE A 248 2.41 0.20 -6.47
C ILE A 248 2.46 -1.33 -6.39
N ARG A 249 3.37 -1.97 -7.14
CA ARG A 249 3.40 -3.43 -7.25
C ARG A 249 4.05 -4.14 -6.04
N TYR A 250 4.86 -3.44 -5.26
CA TYR A 250 5.68 -4.07 -4.21
C TYR A 250 5.58 -3.39 -2.85
N HIS A 251 4.64 -2.45 -2.66
CA HIS A 251 4.43 -1.80 -1.36
C HIS A 251 3.92 -2.77 -0.29
N SER A 252 3.30 -3.89 -0.62
CA SER A 252 2.95 -4.90 0.38
C SER A 252 4.06 -5.93 0.60
N PHE A 253 5.20 -5.82 -0.10
CA PHE A 253 6.28 -6.82 -0.02
C PHE A 253 7.23 -6.57 1.17
N TYR A 254 6.68 -6.62 2.40
CA TYR A 254 7.41 -6.37 3.65
C TYR A 254 8.66 -7.24 3.84
N PRO A 255 8.66 -8.55 3.51
CA PRO A 255 9.88 -9.35 3.53
C PRO A 255 11.06 -8.72 2.75
N LEU A 256 10.78 -8.00 1.66
CA LEU A 256 11.81 -7.29 0.91
C LEU A 256 12.18 -5.96 1.57
N HIS A 257 11.22 -5.04 1.69
CA HIS A 257 11.55 -3.64 2.03
C HIS A 257 11.80 -3.40 3.53
N ARG A 258 11.30 -4.27 4.42
CA ARG A 258 11.55 -4.21 5.87
C ARG A 258 12.66 -5.17 6.31
N GLU A 259 12.64 -6.41 5.81
CA GLU A 259 13.51 -7.48 6.30
C GLU A 259 14.73 -7.76 5.39
N GLY A 260 14.82 -7.11 4.22
CA GLY A 260 15.95 -7.26 3.29
C GLY A 260 16.05 -8.63 2.63
N LYS A 261 14.97 -9.42 2.63
CA LYS A 261 14.89 -10.75 2.00
C LYS A 261 14.58 -10.66 0.52
N TYR A 262 14.76 -11.77 -0.20
CA TYR A 262 14.50 -11.90 -1.64
C TYR A 262 15.28 -10.96 -2.57
N THR A 263 16.27 -10.24 -2.07
CA THR A 263 17.16 -9.36 -2.85
C THR A 263 18.00 -10.09 -3.90
N HIS A 264 18.10 -11.42 -3.81
CA HIS A 264 18.71 -12.29 -4.83
C HIS A 264 17.85 -12.43 -6.09
N LEU A 265 16.56 -12.11 -6.05
CA LEU A 265 15.69 -12.12 -7.24
C LEU A 265 15.70 -10.77 -7.98
N MET A 266 16.17 -9.70 -7.34
CA MET A 266 16.19 -8.35 -7.91
C MET A 266 17.26 -8.19 -9.00
N ASN A 267 16.86 -7.59 -10.12
CA ASN A 267 17.77 -7.09 -11.15
C ASN A 267 18.26 -5.66 -10.82
N GLU A 268 18.97 -5.01 -11.74
CA GLU A 268 19.49 -3.65 -11.51
C GLU A 268 18.37 -2.59 -11.47
N GLU A 269 17.38 -2.69 -12.36
CA GLU A 269 16.24 -1.77 -12.41
C GLU A 269 15.40 -1.82 -11.12
N ASP A 270 15.19 -3.03 -10.57
CA ASP A 270 14.53 -3.21 -9.29
C ASP A 270 15.30 -2.49 -8.16
N ARG A 271 16.64 -2.55 -8.16
CA ARG A 271 17.47 -1.88 -7.14
C ARG A 271 17.38 -0.36 -7.26
N GLU A 272 17.32 0.16 -8.47
CA GLU A 272 17.13 1.60 -8.72
C GLU A 272 15.74 2.07 -8.26
N CYS A 273 14.70 1.26 -8.48
CA CYS A 273 13.34 1.59 -8.05
C CYS A 273 13.11 1.36 -6.55
N PHE A 274 13.83 0.42 -5.94
CA PHE A 274 13.70 0.06 -4.52
C PHE A 274 13.93 1.23 -3.57
N LYS A 275 14.81 2.18 -3.92
CA LYS A 275 15.00 3.41 -3.13
C LYS A 275 13.70 4.23 -2.98
N TRP A 276 12.84 4.24 -4.01
CA TRP A 276 11.56 4.94 -3.98
C TRP A 276 10.52 4.20 -3.17
N LEU A 277 10.57 2.86 -3.20
CA LEU A 277 9.75 2.04 -2.30
C LEU A 277 10.13 2.27 -0.84
N GLN A 278 11.41 2.43 -0.51
CA GLN A 278 11.85 2.77 0.84
C GLN A 278 11.43 4.18 1.26
N ILE A 279 11.37 5.14 0.33
CA ILE A 279 10.85 6.50 0.60
C ILE A 279 9.33 6.47 0.85
N PHE A 280 8.62 5.60 0.13
CA PHE A 280 7.16 5.49 0.23
C PHE A 280 6.69 4.87 1.56
N LYS A 281 7.52 4.04 2.20
CA LYS A 281 7.20 3.31 3.43
C LYS A 281 7.66 4.01 4.69
#